data_AF-A0A7S1NZ49-F1
#
_entry.id   AF-A0A7S1NZ49-F1
#
_cell.length_a   1.000
_cell.length_b   1.000
_cell.length_c   1.000
_cell.angle_alpha   90.00
_cell.angle_beta   90.00
_cell.angle_gamma   90.00
#
_symmetry.space_group_name_H-M   'P 1'
#
loop_
_entity.id
_entity.type
_entity.pdbx_description
1 polymer ?
#
loop_
_entity_poly.entity_id
_entity_poly.type
_entity_poly.pdbx_seq_one_letter_code
_entity_poly.pdbx_strand_id
1 'polypeptide(L)'
;MPLGWVVFNNADVPFILSYSIIMLNTDLHNPGVKNKMTLQEFIRNNRGLNASEDLPPHFLEEVYESIREEPIRLHEGELQDDTAYWDRIMRRQEAMDEFSTFSPVQRAGAHERDMFGVMWETQPVATLKKAFETTHDQAVLLQCITGFMDIGRVATYFTHAEALNTLVDVQCGYVNYWMTVRSQMALPAVIQTVSQSANLLREGWASVVEFLLRLAALDLLPSSLVELDDFSDPTGKPLTRLCVWSPPPPRLAKKLTEGEAARGGGA
;
A
#
# COMPACT_ATOMS: atom_id res chain seq x y z
N MET A 1 -24.09 -26.90 -0.24
CA MET A 1 -22.97 -26.45 0.61
C MET A 1 -21.83 -26.10 -0.33
N PRO A 2 -21.20 -24.92 -0.27
CA PRO A 2 -20.00 -24.69 -1.07
C PRO A 2 -18.87 -25.50 -0.44
N LEU A 3 -18.37 -26.47 -1.21
CA LEU A 3 -17.43 -27.50 -0.80
C LEU A 3 -16.02 -27.07 -1.18
N GLY A 4 -15.10 -27.06 -0.20
CA GLY A 4 -13.64 -27.19 -0.37
C GLY A 4 -12.92 -26.17 -1.26
N TRP A 5 -11.99 -25.41 -0.69
CA TRP A 5 -10.97 -24.71 -1.47
C TRP A 5 -10.06 -25.75 -2.17
N VAL A 6 -9.76 -25.52 -3.45
CA VAL A 6 -8.86 -26.37 -4.24
C VAL A 6 -7.44 -25.83 -4.14
N VAL A 7 -6.48 -26.72 -3.84
CA VAL A 7 -5.06 -26.38 -3.77
C VAL A 7 -4.39 -26.66 -5.10
N PHE A 8 -3.79 -25.63 -5.69
CA PHE A 8 -2.92 -25.76 -6.85
C PHE A 8 -1.46 -25.81 -6.39
N ASN A 9 -0.76 -26.89 -6.72
CA ASN A 9 0.64 -27.12 -6.29
C ASN A 9 1.65 -26.24 -7.04
N ASN A 10 1.27 -25.65 -8.19
CA ASN A 10 2.11 -24.78 -9.01
C ASN A 10 1.24 -23.78 -9.80
N ALA A 11 1.78 -22.61 -10.15
CA ALA A 11 1.15 -21.59 -11.00
C ALA A 11 0.83 -22.09 -12.43
N ASP A 12 1.54 -23.12 -12.91
CA ASP A 12 1.28 -23.73 -14.21
C ASP A 12 -0.06 -24.50 -14.24
N VAL A 13 -0.52 -25.00 -13.10
CA VAL A 13 -1.74 -25.82 -12.98
C VAL A 13 -3.00 -25.04 -13.41
N PRO A 14 -3.32 -23.84 -12.87
CA PRO A 14 -4.47 -23.07 -13.32
C PRO A 14 -4.33 -22.59 -14.78
N PHE A 15 -3.11 -22.36 -15.27
CA PHE A 15 -2.88 -21.97 -16.66
C PHE A 15 -3.28 -23.10 -17.63
N ILE A 16 -2.77 -24.31 -17.41
CA ILE A 16 -3.09 -25.47 -18.24
C ILE A 16 -4.58 -25.85 -18.08
N LEU A 17 -5.13 -25.76 -16.88
CA LEU A 17 -6.56 -25.98 -16.63
C LEU A 17 -7.42 -24.99 -17.42
N SER A 18 -7.01 -23.73 -17.54
CA SER A 18 -7.73 -22.72 -18.33
C SER A 18 -7.82 -23.09 -19.80
N TYR A 19 -6.72 -23.62 -20.39
CA TYR A 19 -6.77 -24.16 -21.75
C TYR A 19 -7.71 -25.36 -21.87
N SER A 20 -7.69 -26.26 -20.89
CA SER A 20 -8.60 -27.41 -20.82
C SER A 20 -10.07 -26.99 -20.82
N ILE A 21 -10.40 -25.94 -20.07
CA ILE A 21 -11.75 -25.34 -20.01
C ILE A 21 -12.14 -24.71 -21.35
N ILE A 22 -11.24 -23.96 -22.00
CA ILE A 22 -11.50 -23.36 -23.33
C ILE A 22 -11.73 -24.45 -24.39
N MET A 23 -10.92 -25.51 -24.35
CA MET A 23 -11.09 -26.68 -25.22
C MET A 23 -12.42 -27.38 -24.96
N LEU A 24 -12.81 -27.54 -23.69
CA LEU A 24 -14.10 -28.12 -23.30
C LEU A 24 -15.27 -27.27 -23.82
N ASN A 25 -15.21 -25.95 -23.68
CA ASN A 25 -16.25 -25.04 -24.18
C ASN A 25 -16.41 -25.18 -25.70
N THR A 26 -15.28 -25.22 -26.42
CA THR A 26 -15.29 -25.43 -27.88
C THR A 26 -15.86 -26.80 -28.23
N ASP A 27 -15.46 -27.85 -27.51
CA ASP A 27 -15.92 -29.22 -27.77
C ASP A 27 -17.43 -29.35 -27.55
N LEU A 28 -17.95 -28.91 -26.41
CA LEU A 28 -19.36 -29.03 -26.02
C LEU A 28 -20.28 -28.18 -26.90
N HIS A 29 -19.91 -26.94 -27.20
CA HIS A 29 -20.82 -25.97 -27.82
C HIS A 29 -20.61 -25.75 -29.32
N ASN A 30 -19.52 -26.23 -29.91
CA ASN A 30 -19.33 -26.13 -31.37
C ASN A 30 -20.18 -27.17 -32.11
N PRO A 31 -21.13 -26.79 -32.98
CA PRO A 31 -21.96 -27.74 -33.74
C PRO A 31 -21.15 -28.62 -34.72
N GLY A 32 -19.92 -28.24 -35.06
CA GLY A 32 -19.03 -29.03 -35.91
C GLY A 32 -18.42 -30.27 -35.23
N VAL A 33 -18.47 -30.36 -33.91
CA VAL A 33 -17.97 -31.51 -33.15
C VAL A 33 -19.08 -32.54 -33.02
N LYS A 34 -18.90 -33.71 -33.65
CA LYS A 34 -19.92 -34.79 -33.66
C LYS A 34 -19.92 -35.61 -32.38
N ASN A 35 -18.75 -35.90 -31.84
CA ASN A 35 -18.57 -36.69 -30.62
C ASN A 35 -18.09 -35.75 -29.52
N LYS A 36 -18.97 -35.45 -28.58
CA LYS A 36 -18.71 -34.54 -27.47
C LYS A 36 -17.95 -35.26 -26.36
N MET A 37 -17.01 -34.59 -25.74
CA MET A 37 -16.24 -35.06 -24.61
C MET A 37 -17.17 -35.31 -23.42
N THR A 38 -17.14 -36.52 -22.88
CA THR A 38 -17.90 -36.86 -21.67
C THR A 38 -17.19 -36.38 -20.41
N LEU A 39 -17.92 -36.25 -19.30
CA LEU A 39 -17.33 -35.89 -17.99
C LEU A 39 -16.14 -36.79 -17.62
N GLN A 40 -16.26 -38.10 -17.83
CA GLN A 40 -15.21 -39.07 -17.52
C GLN A 40 -13.96 -38.87 -18.38
N GLU A 41 -14.14 -38.46 -19.64
CA GLU A 41 -13.03 -38.12 -20.53
C GLU A 41 -12.38 -36.81 -20.12
N PHE A 42 -13.15 -35.81 -19.70
CA PHE A 42 -12.61 -34.56 -19.17
C PHE A 42 -11.78 -34.79 -17.91
N ILE A 43 -12.27 -35.60 -16.96
CA ILE A 43 -11.49 -35.98 -15.76
C ILE A 43 -10.22 -36.74 -16.16
N ARG A 44 -10.31 -37.69 -17.09
CA ARG A 44 -9.15 -38.45 -17.58
C ARG A 44 -8.11 -37.56 -18.24
N ASN A 45 -8.53 -36.56 -19.02
CA ASN A 45 -7.64 -35.65 -19.74
C ASN A 45 -6.88 -34.71 -18.81
N ASN A 46 -7.39 -34.47 -17.60
CA ASN A 46 -6.77 -33.61 -16.59
C ASN A 46 -6.07 -34.39 -15.45
N ARG A 47 -5.78 -35.69 -15.66
CA ARG A 47 -4.99 -36.48 -14.69
C ARG A 47 -3.53 -36.05 -14.64
N GLY A 48 -2.94 -36.07 -13.45
CA GLY A 48 -1.56 -35.68 -13.18
C GLY A 48 -1.30 -34.17 -13.29
N LEU A 49 -2.35 -33.37 -13.49
CA LEU A 49 -2.24 -31.94 -13.76
C LEU A 49 -1.72 -31.16 -12.55
N ASN A 50 -1.98 -31.62 -11.33
CA ASN A 50 -1.60 -30.93 -10.09
C ASN A 50 -0.18 -31.30 -9.64
N ALA A 51 0.81 -31.06 -10.49
CA ALA A 51 2.21 -31.42 -10.26
C ALA A 51 2.41 -32.93 -9.98
N SER A 52 1.97 -33.77 -10.91
CA SER A 52 1.95 -35.25 -10.84
C SER A 52 0.88 -35.87 -9.93
N GLU A 53 0.02 -35.04 -9.34
CA GLU A 53 -1.20 -35.46 -8.66
C GLU A 53 -2.45 -35.11 -9.49
N ASP A 54 -3.58 -35.74 -9.16
CA ASP A 54 -4.87 -35.45 -9.78
C ASP A 54 -5.59 -34.30 -9.05
N LEU A 55 -6.28 -33.44 -9.79
CA LEU A 55 -7.22 -32.48 -9.19
C LEU A 55 -8.43 -33.23 -8.60
N PRO A 56 -9.09 -32.68 -7.55
CA PRO A 56 -10.25 -33.32 -6.95
C PRO A 56 -11.35 -33.59 -8.00
N PRO A 57 -11.87 -34.84 -8.11
CA PRO A 57 -12.84 -35.18 -9.15
C PRO A 57 -14.12 -34.34 -9.12
N HIS A 58 -14.60 -33.98 -7.92
CA HIS A 58 -15.79 -33.15 -7.73
C HIS A 58 -15.61 -31.73 -8.28
N PHE A 59 -14.40 -31.17 -8.21
CA PHE A 59 -14.10 -29.85 -8.75
C PHE A 59 -14.14 -29.87 -10.28
N LEU A 60 -13.54 -30.89 -10.90
CA LEU A 60 -13.60 -31.06 -12.35
C LEU A 60 -15.02 -31.36 -12.84
N GLU A 61 -15.83 -32.04 -12.03
CA GLU A 61 -17.25 -32.28 -12.29
C GLU A 61 -18.05 -30.98 -12.27
N GLU A 62 -17.87 -30.13 -11.27
CA GLU A 62 -18.53 -28.82 -11.19
C GLU A 62 -18.15 -27.91 -12.37
N VAL A 63 -16.86 -27.87 -12.74
CA VAL A 63 -16.38 -27.13 -13.91
C VAL A 63 -17.02 -27.67 -15.20
N TYR A 64 -17.07 -28.99 -15.37
CA TYR A 64 -17.65 -29.60 -16.56
C TYR A 64 -19.14 -29.30 -16.68
N GLU A 65 -19.88 -29.45 -15.58
CA GLU A 65 -21.32 -29.19 -15.53
C GLU A 65 -21.64 -27.72 -15.77
N SER A 66 -20.88 -26.80 -15.16
CA SER A 66 -21.04 -25.36 -15.38
C SER A 66 -20.83 -24.97 -16.85
N ILE A 67 -19.77 -25.47 -17.49
CA ILE A 67 -19.53 -25.19 -18.92
C ILE A 67 -20.58 -25.88 -19.79
N ARG A 68 -21.05 -27.08 -19.44
CA ARG A 68 -22.10 -27.77 -20.20
C ARG A 68 -23.42 -27.01 -20.18
N GLU A 69 -23.78 -26.44 -19.04
CA GLU A 69 -25.02 -25.69 -18.86
C GLU A 69 -24.98 -24.31 -19.52
N GLU A 70 -23.89 -23.55 -19.33
CA GLU A 70 -23.75 -22.19 -19.87
C GLU A 70 -22.47 -22.06 -20.72
N PRO A 71 -22.58 -21.82 -22.04
CA PRO A 71 -21.42 -21.58 -22.88
C PRO A 71 -20.72 -20.28 -22.48
N ILE A 72 -19.39 -20.28 -22.52
CA ILE A 72 -18.61 -19.05 -22.32
C ILE A 72 -18.92 -18.09 -23.48
N ARG A 73 -19.66 -17.03 -23.18
CA ARG A 73 -20.01 -15.99 -24.14
C ARG A 73 -18.90 -14.95 -24.22
N LEU A 74 -18.33 -14.81 -25.41
CA LEU A 74 -17.63 -13.58 -25.76
C LEU A 74 -18.71 -12.50 -25.95
N HIS A 75 -18.55 -11.32 -25.37
CA HIS A 75 -19.49 -10.23 -25.62
C HIS A 75 -19.36 -9.85 -27.11
N GLU A 76 -20.33 -10.27 -27.93
CA GLU A 76 -20.35 -10.06 -29.40
C GLU A 76 -20.67 -8.62 -29.83
N GLY A 77 -20.54 -7.64 -28.93
CA GLY A 77 -20.47 -6.24 -29.33
C GLY A 77 -19.00 -5.83 -29.37
N GLU A 78 -18.52 -5.39 -30.55
CA GLU A 78 -17.21 -4.72 -30.75
C GLU A 78 -16.03 -5.59 -31.24
N LEU A 79 -16.22 -6.39 -32.29
CA LEU A 79 -15.11 -6.83 -33.17
C LEU A 79 -14.87 -5.84 -34.33
N GLN A 80 -14.83 -4.54 -34.03
CA GLN A 80 -14.35 -3.52 -34.96
C GLN A 80 -13.38 -2.58 -34.24
N ASP A 81 -12.10 -2.75 -34.60
CA ASP A 81 -10.92 -1.98 -34.19
C ASP A 81 -10.32 -2.32 -32.80
N ASP A 82 -9.76 -3.53 -32.70
CA ASP A 82 -8.95 -3.99 -31.57
C ASP A 82 -7.83 -3.01 -31.20
N THR A 83 -7.24 -2.33 -32.18
CA THR A 83 -6.14 -1.39 -31.93
C THR A 83 -6.62 -0.18 -31.14
N ALA A 84 -7.76 0.41 -31.50
CA ALA A 84 -8.29 1.58 -30.81
C ALA A 84 -8.95 1.24 -29.47
N TYR A 85 -9.42 0.00 -29.28
CA TYR A 85 -9.91 -0.50 -28.00
C TYR A 85 -8.74 -0.72 -27.04
N TRP A 86 -7.70 -1.45 -27.45
CA TRP A 86 -6.50 -1.65 -26.64
C TRP A 86 -5.74 -0.35 -26.44
N ASP A 87 -5.62 0.54 -27.43
CA ASP A 87 -5.08 1.89 -27.25
C ASP A 87 -5.92 2.69 -26.24
N ARG A 88 -7.25 2.57 -26.24
CA ARG A 88 -8.09 3.23 -25.24
C ARG A 88 -7.95 2.61 -23.85
N ILE A 89 -7.76 1.30 -23.74
CA ILE A 89 -7.49 0.63 -22.46
C ILE A 89 -6.10 1.01 -21.93
N MET A 90 -5.09 1.01 -22.79
CA MET A 90 -3.72 1.39 -22.43
C MET A 90 -3.63 2.88 -22.11
N ARG A 91 -4.27 3.75 -22.91
CA ARG A 91 -4.40 5.18 -22.57
C ARG A 91 -5.28 5.41 -21.36
N ARG A 92 -6.23 4.52 -21.05
CA ARG A 92 -7.00 4.56 -19.80
C ARG A 92 -6.10 4.18 -18.62
N GLN A 93 -5.11 3.30 -18.76
CA GLN A 93 -4.09 3.13 -17.72
C GLN A 93 -3.22 4.38 -17.56
N GLU A 94 -2.85 5.04 -18.66
CA GLU A 94 -2.06 6.28 -18.61
C GLU A 94 -2.86 7.49 -18.09
N ALA A 95 -4.18 7.51 -18.30
CA ALA A 95 -5.11 8.54 -17.83
C ALA A 95 -5.76 8.19 -16.48
N MET A 96 -5.66 6.94 -16.02
CA MET A 96 -5.95 6.55 -14.65
C MET A 96 -4.73 6.92 -13.81
N ASP A 97 -4.68 8.19 -13.45
CA ASP A 97 -3.93 8.59 -12.28
C ASP A 97 -4.48 7.81 -11.07
N GLU A 98 -3.58 7.13 -10.38
CA GLU A 98 -3.83 6.37 -9.15
C GLU A 98 -4.78 5.16 -9.30
N PHE A 99 -4.27 3.96 -9.00
CA PHE A 99 -5.05 2.75 -8.82
C PHE A 99 -6.09 2.99 -7.71
N SER A 100 -7.29 3.41 -8.08
CA SER A 100 -8.40 3.59 -7.15
C SER A 100 -9.35 2.42 -7.29
N THR A 101 -9.29 1.51 -6.32
CA THR A 101 -10.34 0.51 -6.05
C THR A 101 -11.63 1.13 -5.50
N PHE A 102 -11.72 2.46 -5.40
CA PHE A 102 -12.94 3.14 -5.01
C PHE A 102 -13.91 3.26 -6.19
N SER A 103 -14.81 2.29 -6.31
CA SER A 103 -16.18 2.65 -6.63
C SER A 103 -16.75 3.35 -5.39
N PRO A 104 -17.16 4.62 -5.44
CA PRO A 104 -17.74 5.32 -4.28
C PRO A 104 -19.08 4.70 -3.81
N VAL A 105 -19.55 3.63 -4.46
CA VAL A 105 -20.84 2.97 -4.20
C VAL A 105 -20.67 1.67 -3.39
N GLN A 106 -19.51 1.02 -3.37
CA GLN A 106 -19.29 -0.19 -2.57
C GLN A 106 -18.56 0.18 -1.27
N ARG A 107 -19.25 0.14 -0.13
CA ARG A 107 -18.58 0.16 1.17
C ARG A 107 -17.64 -1.04 1.22
N ALA A 108 -16.33 -0.81 1.29
CA ALA A 108 -15.38 -1.87 1.55
C ALA A 108 -15.81 -2.59 2.85
N GLY A 109 -16.04 -3.89 2.71
CA GLY A 109 -16.66 -4.75 3.71
C GLY A 109 -15.63 -5.51 4.54
N ALA A 110 -16.01 -6.72 4.97
CA ALA A 110 -15.18 -7.57 5.81
C ALA A 110 -13.95 -8.14 5.06
N HIS A 111 -14.11 -8.47 3.77
CA HIS A 111 -13.02 -9.09 2.99
C HIS A 111 -11.87 -8.12 2.74
N GLU A 112 -12.16 -6.85 2.46
CA GLU A 112 -11.13 -5.82 2.26
C GLU A 112 -10.35 -5.53 3.54
N ARG A 113 -11.00 -5.65 4.70
CA ARG A 113 -10.32 -5.56 6.00
C ARG A 113 -9.36 -6.71 6.21
N ASP A 114 -9.78 -7.94 5.90
CA ASP A 114 -8.92 -9.13 6.03
C ASP A 114 -7.74 -9.08 5.04
N MET A 115 -7.99 -8.64 3.80
CA MET A 115 -6.95 -8.39 2.81
C MET A 115 -5.93 -7.34 3.29
N PHE A 116 -6.39 -6.24 3.90
CA PHE A 116 -5.49 -5.26 4.49
C PHE A 116 -4.68 -5.86 5.65
N GLY A 117 -5.28 -6.74 6.46
CA GLY A 117 -4.56 -7.48 7.50
C GLY A 117 -3.41 -8.30 6.94
N VAL A 118 -3.66 -9.09 5.89
CA VAL A 118 -2.61 -9.88 5.21
C VAL A 118 -1.54 -8.97 4.60
N MET A 119 -1.93 -7.84 3.98
CA MET A 119 -0.97 -6.87 3.47
C MET A 119 -0.14 -6.24 4.60
N TRP A 120 -0.74 -6.00 5.77
CA TRP A 120 -0.04 -5.44 6.92
C TRP A 120 1.08 -6.35 7.45
N GLU A 121 0.87 -7.67 7.41
CA GLU A 121 1.89 -8.67 7.77
C GLU A 121 3.18 -8.55 6.94
N THR A 122 3.09 -8.01 5.72
CA THR A 122 4.26 -7.75 4.85
C THR A 122 5.09 -6.52 5.28
N GLN A 123 4.71 -5.84 6.35
CA GLN A 123 5.37 -4.64 6.90
C GLN A 123 5.56 -3.50 5.86
N PRO A 124 4.47 -3.00 5.26
CA PRO A 124 4.54 -1.99 4.19
C PRO A 124 5.21 -0.69 4.65
N VAL A 125 4.98 -0.28 5.91
CA VAL A 125 5.59 0.94 6.48
C VAL A 125 7.11 0.81 6.59
N ALA A 126 7.64 -0.36 6.95
CA ALA A 126 9.08 -0.57 7.03
C ALA A 126 9.74 -0.52 5.64
N THR A 127 9.08 -1.07 4.63
CA THR A 127 9.54 -1.03 3.24
C THR A 127 9.56 0.40 2.70
N LEU A 128 8.48 1.16 2.88
CA LEU A 128 8.41 2.58 2.50
C LEU A 128 9.44 3.42 3.28
N LYS A 129 9.61 3.17 4.58
CA LYS A 129 10.63 3.81 5.42
C LYS A 129 12.01 3.61 4.81
N LYS A 130 12.34 2.37 4.42
CA LYS A 130 13.62 2.06 3.80
C LYS A 130 13.80 2.79 2.47
N ALA A 131 12.78 2.75 1.61
CA ALA A 131 12.80 3.44 0.31
C ALA A 131 12.98 4.97 0.47
N PHE A 132 12.32 5.57 1.44
CA PHE A 132 12.41 7.00 1.74
C PHE A 132 13.79 7.41 2.27
N GLU A 133 14.46 6.53 3.02
CA GLU A 133 15.83 6.76 3.52
C GLU A 133 16.89 6.57 2.43
N THR A 134 16.73 5.59 1.54
CA THR A 134 17.73 5.27 0.52
C THR A 134 17.70 6.21 -0.67
N THR A 135 16.52 6.75 -0.99
CA THR A 135 16.31 7.48 -2.23
C THR A 135 16.64 8.96 -2.09
N HIS A 136 17.24 9.51 -3.14
CA HIS A 136 17.59 10.94 -3.26
C HIS A 136 16.78 11.65 -4.35
N ASP A 137 16.00 10.89 -5.12
CA ASP A 137 15.07 11.41 -6.12
C ASP A 137 13.81 11.97 -5.45
N GLN A 138 13.52 13.23 -5.74
CA GLN A 138 12.35 13.94 -5.24
C GLN A 138 11.02 13.29 -5.65
N ALA A 139 10.94 12.70 -6.84
CA ALA A 139 9.72 12.05 -7.32
C ALA A 139 9.38 10.82 -6.46
N VAL A 140 10.37 9.97 -6.21
CA VAL A 140 10.21 8.77 -5.37
C VAL A 140 9.97 9.13 -3.91
N LEU A 141 10.60 10.20 -3.40
CA LEU A 141 10.33 10.70 -2.05
C LEU A 141 8.86 11.12 -1.90
N LEU A 142 8.30 11.81 -2.91
CA LEU A 142 6.89 12.19 -2.92
C LEU A 142 5.98 10.96 -2.96
N GLN A 143 6.30 9.96 -3.78
CA GLN A 143 5.55 8.70 -3.82
C GLN A 143 5.58 7.92 -2.50
N CYS A 144 6.70 7.96 -1.76
CA CYS A 144 6.76 7.36 -0.44
C CYS A 144 5.82 8.08 0.55
N ILE A 145 5.77 9.41 0.49
CA ILE A 145 4.90 10.23 1.34
C ILE A 145 3.43 10.00 1.00
N THR A 146 3.06 9.95 -0.28
CA THR A 146 1.69 9.58 -0.68
C THR A 146 1.35 8.18 -0.19
N GLY A 147 2.25 7.20 -0.38
CA GLY A 147 2.07 5.85 0.13
C GLY A 147 1.86 5.79 1.66
N PHE A 148 2.60 6.56 2.44
CA PHE A 148 2.36 6.67 3.88
C PHE A 148 0.97 7.25 4.19
N MET A 149 0.54 8.30 3.47
CA MET A 149 -0.79 8.89 3.65
C MET A 149 -1.91 7.93 3.28
N ASP A 150 -1.75 7.15 2.20
CA ASP A 150 -2.77 6.19 1.76
C ASP A 150 -2.91 5.02 2.73
N ILE A 151 -1.80 4.52 3.27
CA ILE A 151 -1.83 3.56 4.39
C ILE A 151 -2.61 4.15 5.57
N GLY A 152 -2.39 5.42 5.91
CA GLY A 152 -3.10 6.11 6.99
C GLY A 152 -4.62 6.21 6.74
N ARG A 153 -5.02 6.54 5.50
CA ARG A 153 -6.44 6.62 5.10
C ARG A 153 -7.12 5.26 5.21
N VAL A 154 -6.49 4.21 4.69
CA VAL A 154 -7.01 2.84 4.73
C VAL A 154 -7.08 2.31 6.17
N ALA A 155 -6.03 2.54 6.97
CA ALA A 155 -6.00 2.14 8.37
C ALA A 155 -7.07 2.87 9.21
N THR A 156 -7.33 4.14 8.91
CA THR A 156 -8.42 4.91 9.54
C THR A 156 -9.78 4.34 9.13
N TYR A 157 -9.98 4.04 7.85
CA TYR A 157 -11.23 3.47 7.33
C TYR A 157 -11.59 2.14 8.00
N PHE A 158 -10.61 1.23 8.15
CA PHE A 158 -10.82 -0.06 8.81
C PHE A 158 -10.63 -0.03 10.33
N THR A 159 -10.39 1.14 10.93
CA THR A 159 -10.14 1.31 12.37
C THR A 159 -8.97 0.46 12.90
N HIS A 160 -7.93 0.27 12.09
CA HIS A 160 -6.77 -0.55 12.43
C HIS A 160 -5.75 0.23 13.26
N ALA A 161 -5.93 0.24 14.59
CA ALA A 161 -5.14 1.07 15.51
C ALA A 161 -3.61 0.79 15.47
N GLU A 162 -3.19 -0.46 15.37
CA GLU A 162 -1.76 -0.83 15.31
C GLU A 162 -1.04 -0.21 14.10
N ALA A 163 -1.70 -0.24 12.94
CA ALA A 163 -1.17 0.33 11.71
C ALA A 163 -1.00 1.85 11.82
N LEU A 164 -1.98 2.53 12.42
CA LEU A 164 -1.91 3.97 12.69
C LEU A 164 -0.80 4.32 13.68
N ASN A 165 -0.66 3.58 14.78
CA ASN A 165 0.40 3.84 15.77
C ASN A 165 1.79 3.70 15.13
N THR A 166 2.01 2.63 14.36
CA THR A 166 3.29 2.37 13.68
C THR A 166 3.59 3.43 12.62
N LEU A 167 2.57 3.81 11.83
CA LEU A 167 2.70 4.83 10.80
C LEU A 167 3.05 6.20 11.41
N VAL A 168 2.31 6.61 12.43
CA VAL A 168 2.53 7.90 13.12
C VAL A 168 3.90 7.92 13.78
N ASP A 169 4.34 6.84 14.41
CA ASP A 169 5.68 6.75 15.00
C ASP A 169 6.79 6.99 13.96
N VAL A 170 6.70 6.30 12.82
CA VAL A 170 7.67 6.45 11.72
C VAL A 170 7.64 7.87 11.13
N GLN A 171 6.45 8.41 10.84
CA GLN A 171 6.30 9.75 10.27
C GLN A 171 6.81 10.84 11.23
N CYS A 172 6.45 10.78 12.52
CA CYS A 172 6.96 11.70 13.55
C CYS A 172 8.48 11.60 13.71
N GLY A 173 9.04 10.40 13.58
CA GLY A 173 10.49 10.16 13.62
C GLY A 173 11.28 10.91 12.54
N TYR A 174 10.69 11.14 11.37
CA TYR A 174 11.36 11.88 10.29
C TYR A 174 11.47 13.39 10.52
N VAL A 175 10.56 13.95 11.32
CA VAL A 175 10.56 15.38 11.63
C VAL A 175 11.66 15.68 12.64
N ASN A 176 12.65 16.45 12.21
CA ASN A 176 13.85 16.76 12.99
C ASN A 176 14.11 18.27 13.06
N TYR A 177 14.93 18.69 14.02
CA TYR A 177 15.28 20.10 14.27
C TYR A 177 15.98 20.80 13.09
N TRP A 178 16.53 20.05 12.14
CA TRP A 178 17.27 20.61 11.00
C TRP A 178 16.38 20.91 9.80
N MET A 179 15.09 20.54 9.87
CA MET A 179 14.11 20.77 8.82
C MET A 179 14.63 20.37 7.43
N THR A 180 15.21 19.17 7.34
CA THR A 180 15.69 18.58 6.07
C THR A 180 14.54 18.47 5.05
N VAL A 181 14.85 18.34 3.75
CA VAL A 181 13.81 18.17 2.69
C VAL A 181 12.83 17.05 3.05
N ARG A 182 13.33 15.93 3.56
CA ARG A 182 12.51 14.80 4.05
C ARG A 182 11.63 15.19 5.24
N SER A 183 12.14 15.96 6.19
CA SER A 183 11.39 16.50 7.34
C SER A 183 10.27 17.44 6.88
N GLN A 184 10.55 18.31 5.92
CA GLN A 184 9.56 19.24 5.35
C GLN A 184 8.44 18.50 4.63
N MET A 185 8.77 17.41 3.92
CA MET A 185 7.79 16.56 3.25
C MET A 185 6.96 15.71 4.22
N ALA A 186 7.57 15.22 5.29
CA ALA A 186 6.88 14.41 6.31
C ALA A 186 5.94 15.25 7.19
N LEU A 187 6.26 16.52 7.43
CA LEU A 187 5.48 17.42 8.29
C LEU A 187 3.97 17.48 7.95
N PRO A 188 3.55 17.81 6.71
CA PRO A 188 2.14 17.85 6.37
C PRO A 188 1.47 16.47 6.46
N ALA A 189 2.20 15.40 6.13
CA ALA A 189 1.68 14.04 6.20
C ALA A 189 1.38 13.60 7.65
N VAL A 190 2.25 13.95 8.60
CA VAL A 190 2.01 13.71 10.05
C VAL A 190 0.74 14.43 10.50
N ILE A 191 0.64 15.73 10.21
CA ILE A 191 -0.50 16.55 10.66
C ILE A 191 -1.81 16.02 10.08
N GLN A 192 -1.81 15.66 8.80
CA GLN A 192 -2.98 15.09 8.15
C GLN A 192 -3.37 13.74 8.76
N THR A 193 -2.41 12.84 8.98
CA THR A 193 -2.69 11.51 9.55
C THR A 193 -3.21 11.63 10.99
N VAL A 194 -2.57 12.46 11.82
CA VAL A 194 -2.98 12.67 13.22
C VAL A 194 -4.35 13.33 13.30
N SER A 195 -4.64 14.36 12.50
CA SER A 195 -5.94 15.04 12.52
C SER A 195 -7.10 14.13 12.10
N GLN A 196 -6.86 13.18 11.19
CA GLN A 196 -7.88 12.23 10.73
C GLN A 196 -8.09 11.03 11.65
N SER A 197 -7.08 10.67 12.45
CA SER A 197 -7.07 9.41 13.23
C SER A 197 -6.84 9.58 14.73
N ALA A 198 -6.90 10.82 15.25
CA ALA A 198 -6.60 11.16 16.65
C ALA A 198 -7.31 10.27 17.69
N ASN A 199 -8.57 9.91 17.43
CA ASN A 199 -9.39 9.07 18.32
C ASN A 199 -8.98 7.59 18.34
N LEU A 200 -8.22 7.13 17.34
CA LEU A 200 -7.76 5.75 17.22
C LEU A 200 -6.32 5.56 17.71
N LEU A 201 -5.56 6.66 17.87
CA LEU A 201 -4.20 6.65 18.37
C LEU A 201 -4.18 6.26 19.86
N ARG A 202 -3.32 5.30 20.19
CA ARG A 202 -3.06 4.85 21.57
C ARG A 202 -1.62 5.17 21.92
N GLU A 203 -0.72 4.23 21.64
CA GLU A 203 0.72 4.36 21.89
C GLU A 203 1.37 5.42 21.00
N GLY A 204 0.78 5.70 19.83
CA GLY A 204 1.27 6.74 18.91
C GLY A 204 1.26 8.17 19.48
N TRP A 205 0.49 8.43 20.55
CA TRP A 205 0.47 9.76 21.18
C TRP A 205 1.83 10.17 21.76
N ALA A 206 2.66 9.23 22.20
CA ALA A 206 4.01 9.55 22.68
C ALA A 206 4.85 10.21 21.56
N SER A 207 4.84 9.63 20.36
CA SER A 207 5.55 10.14 19.19
C SER A 207 4.95 11.47 18.70
N VAL A 208 3.62 11.65 18.79
CA VAL A 208 2.95 12.92 18.48
C VAL A 208 3.37 14.02 19.45
N VAL A 209 3.41 13.76 20.75
CA VAL A 209 3.84 14.75 21.76
C VAL A 209 5.29 15.13 21.52
N GLU A 210 6.17 14.18 21.26
CA GLU A 210 7.57 14.48 20.93
C GLU A 210 7.69 15.32 19.65
N PHE A 211 6.90 15.01 18.63
CA PHE A 211 6.80 15.80 17.42
C PHE A 211 6.31 17.24 17.70
N LEU A 212 5.27 17.42 18.52
CA LEU A 212 4.78 18.73 18.91
C LEU A 212 5.83 19.52 19.69
N LEU A 213 6.59 18.88 20.58
CA LEU A 213 7.71 19.50 21.29
C LEU A 213 8.83 19.94 20.33
N ARG A 214 9.11 19.15 19.28
CA ARG A 214 10.06 19.54 18.22
C ARG A 214 9.54 20.75 17.43
N LEU A 215 8.25 20.80 17.10
CA LEU A 215 7.66 21.97 16.45
C LEU A 215 7.66 23.21 17.35
N ALA A 216 7.42 23.04 18.65
CA ALA A 216 7.49 24.11 19.64
C ALA A 216 8.90 24.72 19.69
N ALA A 217 9.93 23.88 19.72
CA ALA A 217 11.32 24.32 19.73
C ALA A 217 11.76 25.00 18.42
N LEU A 218 11.04 24.77 17.32
CA LEU A 218 11.28 25.43 16.03
C LEU A 218 10.40 26.68 15.83
N ASP A 219 9.60 27.06 16.84
CA ASP A 219 8.60 28.14 16.76
C ASP A 219 7.63 27.97 15.57
N LEU A 220 7.32 26.72 15.21
CA LEU A 220 6.39 26.38 14.11
C LEU A 220 4.96 26.10 14.60
N LEU A 221 4.71 26.15 15.90
CA LEU A 221 3.37 25.96 16.45
C LEU A 221 2.52 27.23 16.30
N PRO A 222 1.22 27.09 15.99
CA PRO A 222 0.27 28.21 16.02
C PRO A 222 0.22 28.87 17.40
N SER A 223 0.03 30.18 17.44
CA SER A 223 -0.07 30.96 18.69
C SER A 223 -1.17 30.41 19.61
N SER A 224 -2.26 29.89 19.06
CA SER A 224 -3.37 29.28 19.81
C SER A 224 -3.01 28.02 20.61
N LEU A 225 -1.95 27.30 20.23
CA LEU A 225 -1.45 26.13 20.97
C LEU A 225 -0.39 26.50 22.01
N VAL A 226 0.20 27.69 21.87
CA VAL A 226 1.26 28.21 22.73
C VAL A 226 0.68 29.12 23.82
N GLU A 227 -0.38 29.85 23.48
CA GLU A 227 -1.14 30.74 24.34
C GLU A 227 -2.43 30.03 24.76
N LEU A 228 -2.31 29.09 25.71
CA LEU A 228 -3.48 28.50 26.36
C LEU A 228 -3.96 29.45 27.45
N ASP A 229 -5.16 30.02 27.29
CA ASP A 229 -5.77 31.00 28.20
C ASP A 229 -5.75 30.56 29.68
N ASP A 230 -5.88 29.25 29.93
CA ASP A 230 -5.91 28.61 31.27
C ASP A 230 -4.59 28.71 32.05
N PHE A 231 -3.48 29.07 31.39
CA PHE A 231 -2.16 29.23 32.01
C PHE A 231 -1.72 30.69 32.08
N SER A 232 -2.70 31.60 32.17
CA SER A 232 -2.45 33.01 32.37
C SER A 232 -2.49 33.36 33.86
N ASP A 233 -1.64 34.30 34.30
CA ASP A 233 -1.79 34.92 35.61
C ASP A 233 -3.19 35.57 35.74
N PRO A 234 -3.66 35.91 36.96
CA PRO A 234 -4.95 36.59 37.20
C PRO A 234 -5.15 37.92 36.42
N THR A 235 -4.09 38.39 35.75
CA THR A 235 -4.06 39.60 34.91
C THR A 235 -4.15 39.31 33.40
N GLY A 236 -4.32 38.04 32.99
CA GLY A 236 -4.40 37.62 31.59
C GLY A 236 -3.05 37.62 30.86
N LYS A 237 -1.92 37.70 31.58
CA LYS A 237 -0.58 37.55 30.99
C LYS A 237 -0.19 36.07 30.98
N PRO A 238 0.37 35.55 29.87
CA PRO A 238 0.83 34.17 29.83
C PRO A 238 1.95 33.96 30.86
N LEU A 239 1.90 32.84 31.59
CA LEU A 239 2.95 32.48 32.53
C LEU A 239 4.33 32.43 31.84
N THR A 240 5.37 32.91 32.52
CA THR A 240 6.74 32.87 32.00
C THR A 240 7.16 31.45 31.68
N ARG A 241 7.62 31.21 30.43
CA ARG A 241 8.11 29.90 29.98
C ARG A 241 9.22 29.40 30.91
N LEU A 242 8.95 28.33 31.67
CA LEU A 242 9.91 27.76 32.62
C LEU A 242 11.12 27.10 31.93
N CYS A 243 11.00 26.78 30.65
CA CYS A 243 12.05 26.18 29.83
C CYS A 243 12.19 26.95 28.50
N VAL A 244 13.41 27.37 28.17
CA VAL A 244 13.76 27.87 26.84
C VAL A 244 14.20 26.67 26.00
N TRP A 245 13.29 26.17 25.16
CA TRP A 245 13.57 25.06 24.25
C TRP A 245 14.23 25.59 22.99
N SER A 246 15.56 25.62 22.95
CA SER A 246 16.30 25.92 21.73
C SER A 246 16.69 24.62 21.01
N PRO A 247 16.63 24.57 19.67
CA PRO A 247 17.13 23.41 18.94
C PRO A 247 18.63 23.21 19.22
N PRO A 248 19.13 21.95 19.22
CA PRO A 248 20.55 21.69 19.40
C PRO A 248 21.38 22.43 18.33
N PRO A 249 22.60 22.89 18.65
CA PRO A 249 23.45 23.61 17.69
C PRO A 249 23.84 22.72 16.51
N PRO A 250 23.88 23.26 15.26
CA PRO A 250 24.26 22.50 14.07
C PRO A 250 25.56 21.75 14.28
N ARG A 251 25.55 20.44 13.97
CA ARG A 251 26.78 19.65 13.87
C ARG A 251 27.58 20.23 12.70
N LEU A 252 28.44 21.20 12.99
CA LEU A 252 29.47 21.60 12.04
C LEU A 252 30.25 20.33 11.71
N ALA A 253 30.20 19.92 10.44
CA ALA A 253 31.13 18.93 9.92
C ALA A 253 32.53 19.39 10.36
N LYS A 254 33.24 18.55 11.13
CA LYS A 254 34.63 18.83 11.49
C LYS A 254 35.34 19.16 10.19
N LYS A 255 35.75 20.42 9.99
CA LYS A 255 36.68 20.79 8.93
C LYS A 255 37.83 19.79 9.07
N LEU A 256 38.05 18.99 8.02
CA LEU A 256 39.32 18.32 7.81
C LEU A 256 40.37 19.43 7.84
N THR A 257 41.01 19.61 9.00
CA THR A 257 42.09 20.54 9.18
C THR A 257 43.25 20.05 8.32
N GLU A 258 43.56 20.88 7.33
CA GLU A 258 44.85 21.03 6.66
C GLU A 258 46.00 20.30 7.37
N GLY A 259 46.46 19.22 6.77
CA GLY A 259 47.56 18.39 7.27
C GLY A 259 48.29 17.63 6.16
N GLU A 260 48.26 18.11 4.92
CA GLU A 260 49.03 17.57 3.78
C GLU A 260 49.75 18.68 3.00
N ALA A 261 50.34 19.62 3.73
CA ALA A 261 51.23 20.64 3.17
C ALA A 261 52.56 20.70 3.94
N ALA A 262 53.22 19.55 4.16
CA ALA A 262 54.62 19.52 4.59
C ALA A 262 55.23 18.11 4.46
N ARG A 263 55.46 17.62 3.23
CA ARG A 263 56.48 16.60 2.95
C ARG A 263 56.83 16.59 1.47
N GLY A 264 57.39 17.72 1.03
CA GLY A 264 58.09 17.85 -0.24
C GLY A 264 59.20 18.88 -0.10
N GLY A 265 60.44 18.42 -0.01
CA GLY A 265 61.63 19.24 -0.21
C GLY A 265 62.61 19.29 0.97
N GLY A 266 63.74 18.58 0.85
CA GLY A 266 64.97 18.97 1.55
C GLY A 266 65.95 17.83 1.84
N ALA A 267 66.98 17.75 0.99
CA ALA A 267 68.27 17.04 1.09
C ALA A 267 68.29 15.55 0.70
#